data_AF-A0A1V8M0M7-F1
#
_entry.id   AF-A0A1V8M0M7-F1
#
_cell.length_a   1.000
_cell.length_b   1.000
_cell.length_c   1.000
_cell.angle_alpha   90.00
_cell.angle_beta   90.00
_cell.angle_gamma   90.00
#
_symmetry.space_group_name_H-M   'P 1'
#
loop_
_entity.id
_entity.type
_entity.pdbx_description
1 polymer ?
#
loop_
_entity_poly.entity_id
_entity_poly.type
_entity_poly.pdbx_seq_one_letter_code
_entity_poly.pdbx_strand_id
1 'polypeptide(L)'
;MKNQQQGISRHTVNLSYRCLKQMINVVHDLQSLCENPAYPAKLPKLPGNAQVNPKYFSVLMGYDFHIDDTQQAKLIEVNTNAGGLWFVTRCYQPDAIQYPSKLADKLLTTFLQEYRLFRQDPNAQPHLIAIIDHLPEQQFLYPEMRVFAQLFQQVGIKTVIIDPGQVEMQGTKLYYQDQAIDLIYNRHCDFYLNTTEMQHIANAWQQQSVCLTPNPRIYGLLADKQRMVDWSHPEFFNGLLAPAIASRLQQAIPHTQLLSSLSKDTLWSGRKDKVFKPTTSYASQGVYVGDKLTKNKLSSLMPETTLVQQHIKPTITFTPDGEKFKTDFRLFVYRKTILAISARLYQGQVTNLRTANGGFSKIKLTSTQA
;
A
#
# COMPACT_ATOMS: atom_id res chain seq x y z
N MET A 1 -32.25 -2.65 11.53
CA MET A 1 -31.24 -1.59 11.77
C MET A 1 -30.38 -1.47 10.53
N LYS A 2 -30.53 -0.36 9.79
CA LYS A 2 -30.12 -0.16 8.39
C LYS A 2 -28.70 0.45 8.32
N ASN A 3 -27.86 -0.08 7.43
CA ASN A 3 -26.62 0.52 6.88
C ASN A 3 -25.71 1.29 7.87
N GLN A 4 -24.97 0.59 8.73
CA GLN A 4 -23.69 1.12 9.18
C GLN A 4 -22.65 0.82 8.09
N GLN A 5 -22.33 1.82 7.27
CA GLN A 5 -21.25 1.78 6.29
C GLN A 5 -19.92 1.59 7.03
N GLN A 6 -19.52 0.34 7.29
CA GLN A 6 -18.22 0.04 7.89
C GLN A 6 -17.15 0.43 6.88
N GLY A 7 -16.46 1.54 7.14
CA GLY A 7 -15.31 2.00 6.35
C GLY A 7 -15.51 3.28 5.52
N ILE A 8 -16.66 3.95 5.59
CA ILE A 8 -16.83 5.29 4.99
C ILE A 8 -17.25 6.27 6.08
N SER A 9 -16.48 7.33 6.23
CA SER A 9 -16.82 8.45 7.10
C SER A 9 -17.63 9.50 6.36
N ARG A 10 -18.66 10.02 7.02
CA ARG A 10 -19.43 11.19 6.56
C ARG A 10 -18.68 12.51 6.74
N HIS A 11 -17.61 12.51 7.51
CA HIS A 11 -16.86 13.72 7.84
C HIS A 11 -15.86 14.08 6.73
N THR A 12 -15.51 15.36 6.66
CA THR A 12 -14.50 15.89 5.72
C THR A 12 -13.28 16.33 6.51
N VAL A 13 -12.10 15.99 6.02
CA VAL A 13 -10.81 16.31 6.65
C VAL A 13 -10.12 17.41 5.85
N ASN A 14 -9.56 18.40 6.54
CA ASN A 14 -8.73 19.42 5.90
C ASN A 14 -7.32 18.89 5.64
N LEU A 15 -6.76 19.20 4.47
CA LEU A 15 -5.36 18.95 4.14
C LEU A 15 -4.78 20.19 3.46
N SER A 16 -3.66 20.70 3.97
CA SER A 16 -3.04 21.86 3.35
C SER A 16 -2.41 21.53 1.99
N TYR A 17 -2.43 22.48 1.06
CA TYR A 17 -1.75 22.32 -0.24
C TYR A 17 -0.25 22.04 -0.08
N ARG A 18 0.38 22.64 0.95
CA ARG A 18 1.80 22.41 1.27
C ARG A 18 2.06 20.95 1.62
N CYS A 19 1.27 20.38 2.53
CA CYS A 19 1.40 18.99 2.95
C CYS A 19 1.14 18.04 1.78
N LEU A 20 0.10 18.28 0.98
CA LEU A 20 -0.17 17.46 -0.21
C LEU A 20 1.01 17.49 -1.19
N LYS A 21 1.60 18.66 -1.45
CA LYS A 21 2.78 18.79 -2.32
C LYS A 21 3.97 17.98 -1.77
N GLN A 22 4.19 18.00 -0.45
CA GLN A 22 5.23 17.19 0.19
C GLN A 22 4.99 15.70 -0.01
N MET A 23 3.77 15.23 0.22
CA MET A 23 3.40 13.82 0.02
C MET A 23 3.63 13.38 -1.44
N ILE A 24 3.23 14.21 -2.41
CA ILE A 24 3.45 13.93 -3.84
C ILE A 24 4.95 13.87 -4.17
N ASN A 25 5.74 14.80 -3.64
CA ASN A 25 7.19 14.78 -3.86
C ASN A 25 7.82 13.49 -3.32
N VAL A 26 7.44 13.04 -2.12
CA VAL A 26 7.92 11.77 -1.54
C VAL A 26 7.59 10.58 -2.42
N VAL A 27 6.35 10.52 -2.95
CA VAL A 27 5.95 9.49 -3.92
C VAL A 27 6.86 9.50 -5.15
N HIS A 28 7.10 10.67 -5.75
CA HIS A 28 7.93 10.81 -6.94
C HIS A 28 9.39 10.44 -6.70
N ASP A 29 9.91 10.78 -5.52
CA ASP A 29 11.29 10.51 -5.12
C ASP A 29 11.51 9.02 -4.87
N LEU A 30 10.59 8.37 -4.15
CA LEU A 30 10.63 6.92 -3.95
C LEU A 30 10.46 6.18 -5.27
N GLN A 31 9.60 6.66 -6.18
CA GLN A 31 9.52 6.07 -7.51
C GLN A 31 10.84 6.23 -8.30
N SER A 32 11.52 7.36 -8.17
CA SER A 32 12.82 7.59 -8.82
C SER A 32 13.92 6.70 -8.22
N LEU A 33 13.87 6.45 -6.91
CA LEU A 33 14.74 5.48 -6.24
C LEU A 33 14.47 4.05 -6.76
N CYS A 34 13.20 3.65 -6.83
CA CYS A 34 12.80 2.33 -7.33
C CYS A 34 13.25 2.08 -8.77
N GLU A 35 13.23 3.12 -9.60
CA GLU A 35 13.66 3.05 -11.01
C GLU A 35 15.17 3.16 -11.19
N ASN A 36 15.95 3.48 -10.15
CA ASN A 36 17.40 3.49 -10.22
C ASN A 36 17.95 2.04 -10.28
N PRO A 37 18.65 1.64 -11.36
CA PRO A 37 19.18 0.29 -11.51
C PRO A 37 20.17 -0.15 -10.41
N ALA A 38 20.84 0.79 -9.74
CA ALA A 38 21.77 0.50 -8.65
C ALA A 38 21.08 0.26 -7.30
N TYR A 39 19.81 0.63 -7.16
CA TYR A 39 19.08 0.52 -5.90
C TYR A 39 18.96 -0.91 -5.36
N PRO A 40 18.55 -1.92 -6.16
CA PRO A 40 18.43 -3.28 -5.64
C PRO A 40 19.74 -3.84 -5.06
N ALA A 41 20.90 -3.43 -5.61
CA ALA A 41 22.21 -3.86 -5.14
C ALA A 41 22.64 -3.21 -3.81
N LYS A 42 22.00 -2.11 -3.41
CA LYS A 42 22.23 -1.43 -2.12
C LYS A 42 21.42 -2.03 -0.98
N LEU A 43 20.43 -2.87 -1.29
CA LEU A 43 19.58 -3.52 -0.31
C LEU A 43 20.20 -4.84 0.17
N PRO A 44 19.86 -5.30 1.38
CA PRO A 44 19.99 -6.71 1.73
C PRO A 44 19.33 -7.60 0.66
N LYS A 45 19.85 -8.82 0.48
CA LYS A 45 19.38 -9.74 -0.56
C LYS A 45 17.84 -9.86 -0.55
N LEU A 46 17.22 -9.47 -1.66
CA LEU A 46 15.77 -9.57 -1.82
C LEU A 46 15.31 -11.03 -1.83
N PRO A 47 14.09 -11.36 -1.36
CA PRO A 47 13.51 -12.69 -1.53
C PRO A 47 13.46 -13.13 -2.99
N GLY A 48 13.48 -14.44 -3.25
CA GLY A 48 13.62 -15.00 -4.60
C GLY A 48 12.65 -14.40 -5.61
N ASN A 49 11.36 -14.35 -5.28
CA ASN A 49 10.35 -13.79 -6.16
C ASN A 49 10.50 -12.27 -6.38
N ALA A 50 11.14 -11.53 -5.47
CA ALA A 50 11.40 -10.10 -5.66
C ALA A 50 12.68 -9.79 -6.45
N GLN A 51 13.52 -10.80 -6.74
CA GLN A 51 14.72 -10.63 -7.56
C GLN A 51 14.40 -10.58 -9.06
N VAL A 52 13.28 -11.17 -9.48
CA VAL A 52 12.77 -11.10 -10.86
C VAL A 52 12.64 -9.63 -11.27
N ASN A 53 13.13 -9.27 -12.45
CA ASN A 53 13.13 -7.90 -12.97
C ASN A 53 12.17 -7.77 -14.16
N PRO A 54 10.88 -7.45 -13.94
CA PRO A 54 9.92 -7.26 -15.00
C PRO A 54 10.17 -5.92 -15.73
N LYS A 55 9.59 -5.77 -16.93
CA LYS A 55 9.61 -4.51 -17.69
C LYS A 55 8.43 -3.57 -17.37
N TYR A 56 7.68 -3.87 -16.32
CA TYR A 56 6.46 -3.17 -15.89
C TYR A 56 6.47 -2.91 -14.38
N PHE A 57 5.49 -2.16 -13.89
CA PHE A 57 5.46 -1.57 -12.55
C PHE A 57 4.51 -2.31 -11.62
N SER A 58 3.65 -1.58 -10.90
CA SER A 58 2.60 -2.15 -10.06
C SER A 58 1.46 -1.16 -9.95
N VAL A 59 0.25 -1.64 -10.17
CA VAL A 59 -0.98 -0.84 -10.11
C VAL A 59 -1.46 -0.75 -8.67
N LEU A 60 -1.99 0.42 -8.33
CA LEU A 60 -2.58 0.72 -7.01
C LEU A 60 -1.58 0.54 -5.87
N MET A 61 -0.49 1.29 -5.93
CA MET A 61 0.35 1.58 -4.78
C MET A 61 -0.39 2.52 -3.81
N GLY A 62 -0.18 2.36 -2.51
CA GLY A 62 -0.71 3.21 -1.46
C GLY A 62 0.41 3.81 -0.63
N TYR A 63 0.43 5.13 -0.46
CA TYR A 63 1.41 5.80 0.38
C TYR A 63 0.68 6.51 1.51
N ASP A 64 1.01 6.12 2.74
CA ASP A 64 0.30 6.57 3.94
C ASP A 64 1.15 7.55 4.72
N PHE A 65 0.52 8.65 5.13
CA PHE A 65 1.18 9.76 5.78
C PHE A 65 0.46 10.19 7.04
N HIS A 66 1.24 10.65 8.01
CA HIS A 66 0.76 11.56 9.06
C HIS A 66 1.29 12.97 8.77
N ILE A 67 0.59 13.97 9.27
CA ILE A 67 1.12 15.34 9.37
C ILE A 67 1.52 15.55 10.82
N ASP A 68 2.79 15.87 11.06
CA ASP A 68 3.31 16.12 12.40
C ASP A 68 2.90 17.50 12.95
N ASP A 69 3.27 17.76 14.20
CA ASP A 69 3.01 19.03 14.89
C ASP A 69 3.69 20.23 14.22
N THR A 70 4.79 20.00 13.51
CA THR A 70 5.47 21.02 12.67
C THR A 70 4.87 21.17 11.28
N GLN A 71 3.69 20.59 11.03
CA GLN A 71 2.95 20.63 9.77
C GLN A 71 3.74 20.04 8.58
N GLN A 72 4.59 19.03 8.85
CA GLN A 72 5.32 18.30 7.81
C GLN A 72 4.68 16.95 7.56
N ALA A 73 4.59 16.55 6.28
CA ALA A 73 4.16 15.21 5.92
C ALA A 73 5.26 14.18 6.23
N LYS A 74 4.90 13.13 6.96
CA LYS A 74 5.77 12.00 7.30
C LYS A 74 5.20 10.71 6.74
N LEU A 75 6.01 9.98 5.98
CA LEU A 75 5.63 8.69 5.42
C LEU A 75 5.59 7.63 6.54
N ILE A 76 4.46 6.95 6.68
CA ILE A 76 4.26 5.93 7.72
C ILE A 76 4.44 4.53 7.17
N GLU A 77 3.98 4.30 5.94
CA GLU A 77 4.15 3.06 5.21
C GLU A 77 3.88 3.24 3.71
N VAL A 78 4.42 2.32 2.93
CA VAL A 78 4.05 2.10 1.53
C VAL A 78 3.37 0.74 1.45
N ASN A 79 2.29 0.66 0.70
CA ASN A 79 1.51 -0.54 0.48
C ASN A 79 1.50 -0.85 -1.02
N THR A 80 1.80 -2.09 -1.40
CA THR A 80 1.30 -2.65 -2.66
C THR A 80 -0.16 -3.03 -2.47
N ASN A 81 -0.91 -3.21 -3.56
CA ASN A 81 -2.32 -3.67 -3.60
C ASN A 81 -3.32 -2.81 -2.81
N ALA A 82 -3.06 -1.50 -2.71
CA ALA A 82 -3.82 -0.58 -1.89
C ALA A 82 -5.33 -0.63 -2.20
N GLY A 83 -6.09 -1.18 -1.27
CA GLY A 83 -7.54 -1.18 -1.31
C GLY A 83 -8.15 0.07 -0.72
N GLY A 84 -9.44 0.26 -0.99
CA GLY A 84 -10.25 1.34 -0.43
C GLY A 84 -10.63 2.43 -1.43
N LEU A 85 -10.06 2.43 -2.63
CA LEU A 85 -10.33 3.44 -3.66
C LEU A 85 -11.82 3.53 -4.01
N TRP A 86 -12.54 2.40 -3.98
CA TRP A 86 -13.98 2.39 -4.18
C TRP A 86 -14.73 3.09 -3.05
N PHE A 87 -14.34 2.83 -1.81
CA PHE A 87 -14.91 3.47 -0.63
C PHE A 87 -14.64 4.98 -0.63
N VAL A 88 -13.44 5.40 -1.08
CA VAL A 88 -13.10 6.81 -1.29
C VAL A 88 -14.01 7.44 -2.34
N THR A 89 -14.24 6.76 -3.45
CA THR A 89 -15.19 7.22 -4.48
C THR A 89 -16.57 7.45 -3.89
N ARG A 90 -17.06 6.51 -3.08
CA ARG A 90 -18.35 6.61 -2.38
C ARG A 90 -18.40 7.69 -1.32
N CYS A 91 -17.27 8.15 -0.79
CA CYS A 91 -17.27 9.36 0.03
C CYS A 91 -17.85 10.51 -0.80
N TYR A 92 -17.30 10.77 -1.99
CA TYR A 92 -17.72 11.87 -2.88
C TYR A 92 -19.07 11.61 -3.55
N GLN A 93 -19.38 10.35 -3.87
CA GLN A 93 -20.61 9.94 -4.55
C GLN A 93 -21.23 8.72 -3.85
N PRO A 94 -22.06 8.92 -2.80
CA PRO A 94 -22.57 7.84 -1.95
C PRO A 94 -23.28 6.71 -2.68
N ASP A 95 -23.99 7.02 -3.76
CA ASP A 95 -24.78 6.07 -4.55
C ASP A 95 -24.01 5.51 -5.74
N ALA A 96 -22.71 5.79 -5.86
CA ALA A 96 -21.90 5.21 -6.91
C ALA A 96 -21.99 3.67 -6.82
N ILE A 97 -22.19 3.03 -7.97
CA ILE A 97 -22.07 1.58 -8.18
C ILE A 97 -20.85 1.19 -9.04
N GLN A 98 -20.27 2.18 -9.73
CA GLN A 98 -19.07 2.07 -10.56
C GLN A 98 -18.16 3.29 -10.34
N TYR A 99 -16.90 3.20 -10.75
CA TYR A 99 -16.00 4.35 -10.72
C TYR A 99 -16.48 5.49 -11.65
N PRO A 100 -16.31 6.77 -11.27
CA PRO A 100 -16.52 7.90 -12.16
C PRO A 100 -15.70 7.74 -13.43
N SER A 101 -16.26 8.10 -14.60
CA SER A 101 -15.64 7.87 -15.92
C SER A 101 -14.16 8.26 -15.97
N LYS A 102 -13.81 9.48 -15.54
CA LYS A 102 -12.42 9.95 -15.52
C LYS A 102 -11.47 9.09 -14.68
N LEU A 103 -11.95 8.51 -13.58
CA LEU A 103 -11.16 7.61 -12.73
C LEU A 103 -11.14 6.20 -13.33
N ALA A 104 -12.27 5.73 -13.85
CA ALA A 104 -12.39 4.46 -14.55
C ALA A 104 -11.40 4.37 -15.73
N ASP A 105 -11.39 5.37 -16.60
CA ASP A 105 -10.48 5.45 -17.76
C ASP A 105 -9.01 5.42 -17.33
N LYS A 106 -8.67 6.19 -16.29
CA LYS A 106 -7.31 6.19 -15.72
C LYS A 106 -6.94 4.82 -15.19
N LEU A 107 -7.78 4.21 -14.36
CA LEU A 107 -7.53 2.89 -13.78
C LEU A 107 -7.35 1.85 -14.87
N LEU A 108 -8.29 1.76 -15.82
CA LEU A 108 -8.20 0.84 -16.95
C LEU A 108 -6.89 1.04 -17.72
N THR A 109 -6.53 2.30 -18.01
CA THR A 109 -5.27 2.62 -18.69
C THR A 109 -4.05 2.09 -17.93
N THR A 110 -4.03 2.16 -16.59
CA THR A 110 -2.90 1.62 -15.82
C THR A 110 -2.75 0.10 -15.98
N PHE A 111 -3.84 -0.67 -15.91
CA PHE A 111 -3.79 -2.13 -16.09
C PHE A 111 -3.41 -2.53 -17.52
N LEU A 112 -3.98 -1.86 -18.52
CA LEU A 112 -3.62 -2.11 -19.92
C LEU A 112 -2.15 -1.75 -20.19
N GLN A 113 -1.65 -0.67 -19.57
CA GLN A 113 -0.24 -0.29 -19.71
C GLN A 113 0.71 -1.34 -19.13
N GLU A 114 0.41 -1.91 -17.96
CA GLU A 114 1.20 -3.02 -17.40
C GLU A 114 1.24 -4.20 -18.36
N TYR A 115 0.07 -4.58 -18.91
CA TYR A 115 -0.02 -5.70 -19.85
C TYR A 115 0.76 -5.44 -21.14
N ARG A 116 0.66 -4.24 -21.71
CA ARG A 116 1.43 -3.83 -22.90
C ARG A 116 2.94 -3.86 -22.65
N LEU A 117 3.38 -3.38 -21.49
CA LEU A 117 4.80 -3.43 -21.09
C LEU A 117 5.27 -4.87 -20.88
N PHE A 118 4.43 -5.72 -20.27
CA PHE A 118 4.70 -7.15 -20.10
C PHE A 118 4.86 -7.85 -21.45
N ARG A 119 3.91 -7.64 -22.38
CA ARG A 119 3.94 -8.20 -23.73
C ARG A 119 4.96 -7.54 -24.67
N GLN A 120 5.48 -6.37 -24.29
CA GLN A 120 6.31 -5.50 -25.12
C GLN A 120 5.62 -5.15 -26.45
N ASP A 121 4.31 -4.97 -26.39
CA ASP A 121 3.44 -4.67 -27.52
C ASP A 121 2.46 -3.56 -27.11
N PRO A 122 2.53 -2.36 -27.73
CA PRO A 122 1.67 -1.24 -27.39
C PRO A 122 0.18 -1.49 -27.67
N ASN A 123 -0.16 -2.47 -28.51
CA ASN A 123 -1.53 -2.82 -28.87
C ASN A 123 -2.06 -4.04 -28.12
N ALA A 124 -1.24 -4.69 -27.29
CA ALA A 124 -1.67 -5.87 -26.55
C ALA A 124 -2.81 -5.56 -25.58
N GLN A 125 -3.76 -6.47 -25.48
CA GLN A 125 -4.88 -6.45 -24.55
C GLN A 125 -5.08 -7.85 -23.94
N PRO A 126 -5.32 -7.98 -22.63
CA PRO A 126 -5.59 -9.27 -22.02
C PRO A 126 -7.01 -9.73 -22.40
N HIS A 127 -7.17 -11.03 -22.64
CA HIS A 127 -8.49 -11.63 -22.84
C HIS A 127 -9.14 -11.97 -21.50
N LEU A 128 -8.35 -12.49 -20.54
CA LEU A 128 -8.80 -12.83 -19.19
C LEU A 128 -7.93 -12.17 -18.12
N ILE A 129 -8.59 -11.42 -17.24
CA ILE A 129 -8.01 -10.91 -15.99
C ILE A 129 -8.55 -11.76 -14.82
N ALA A 130 -7.66 -12.26 -13.96
CA ALA A 130 -8.05 -12.88 -12.69
C ALA A 130 -7.75 -11.91 -11.54
N ILE A 131 -8.77 -11.57 -10.75
CA ILE A 131 -8.60 -10.87 -9.47
C ILE A 131 -8.47 -11.94 -8.39
N ILE A 132 -7.31 -12.01 -7.73
CA ILE A 132 -6.98 -13.12 -6.83
C ILE A 132 -6.85 -12.63 -5.39
N ASP A 133 -7.60 -13.24 -4.48
CA ASP A 133 -7.48 -13.08 -3.02
C ASP A 133 -7.89 -14.38 -2.32
N HIS A 134 -7.52 -14.56 -1.05
CA HIS A 134 -7.91 -15.74 -0.27
C HIS A 134 -9.39 -15.64 0.08
N LEU A 135 -10.19 -16.67 -0.27
CA LEU A 135 -11.63 -16.70 -0.03
C LEU A 135 -12.30 -15.35 -0.35
N PRO A 136 -12.24 -14.89 -1.62
CA PRO A 136 -12.43 -13.47 -1.95
C PRO A 136 -13.79 -12.94 -1.48
N GLU A 137 -14.86 -13.75 -1.50
CA GLU A 137 -16.20 -13.36 -1.06
C GLU A 137 -16.29 -13.02 0.44
N GLN A 138 -15.35 -13.50 1.25
CA GLN A 138 -15.26 -13.22 2.68
C GLN A 138 -14.44 -11.96 2.98
N GLN A 139 -13.75 -11.42 1.98
CA GLN A 139 -12.89 -10.26 2.16
C GLN A 139 -13.71 -8.98 2.25
N PHE A 140 -13.32 -8.09 3.17
CA PHE A 140 -13.92 -6.75 3.30
C PHE A 140 -13.91 -5.97 1.98
N LEU A 141 -12.88 -6.20 1.15
CA LEU A 141 -12.67 -5.51 -0.12
C LEU A 141 -13.35 -6.20 -1.31
N TYR A 142 -14.10 -7.30 -1.10
CA TYR A 142 -14.84 -7.97 -2.17
C TYR A 142 -15.75 -7.04 -2.99
N PRO A 143 -16.51 -6.09 -2.39
CA PRO A 143 -17.30 -5.14 -3.18
C PRO A 143 -16.44 -4.29 -4.12
N GLU A 144 -15.22 -3.91 -3.71
CA GLU A 144 -14.28 -3.18 -4.58
C GLU A 144 -13.74 -4.07 -5.71
N MET A 145 -13.45 -5.35 -5.43
CA MET A 145 -13.03 -6.31 -6.47
C MET A 145 -14.11 -6.47 -7.54
N ARG A 146 -15.39 -6.51 -7.14
CA ARG A 146 -16.54 -6.55 -8.07
C ARG A 146 -16.61 -5.32 -8.96
N VAL A 147 -16.34 -4.14 -8.43
CA VAL A 147 -16.29 -2.89 -9.22
C VAL A 147 -15.13 -2.91 -10.23
N PHE A 148 -13.96 -3.44 -9.85
CA PHE A 148 -12.86 -3.66 -10.81
C PHE A 148 -13.22 -4.69 -11.88
N ALA A 149 -13.86 -5.79 -11.52
CA ALA A 149 -14.30 -6.78 -12.50
C ALA A 149 -15.28 -6.18 -13.51
N GLN A 150 -16.25 -5.39 -13.05
CA GLN A 150 -17.16 -4.66 -13.92
C GLN A 150 -16.44 -3.67 -14.82
N LEU A 151 -15.45 -2.92 -14.31
CA LEU A 151 -14.65 -1.97 -15.08
C LEU A 151 -13.97 -2.66 -16.29
N PHE A 152 -13.38 -3.85 -16.10
CA PHE A 152 -12.74 -4.57 -17.19
C PHE A 152 -13.74 -5.20 -18.16
N GLN A 153 -14.84 -5.76 -17.63
CA GLN A 153 -15.91 -6.37 -18.43
C GLN A 153 -16.61 -5.34 -19.35
N GLN A 154 -16.74 -4.09 -18.90
CA GLN A 154 -17.33 -2.99 -19.70
C GLN A 154 -16.56 -2.72 -21.00
N VAL A 155 -15.27 -3.07 -21.08
CA VAL A 155 -14.44 -2.93 -22.28
C VAL A 155 -14.13 -4.27 -22.95
N GLY A 156 -14.94 -5.29 -22.66
CA GLY A 156 -14.89 -6.60 -23.33
C GLY A 156 -13.82 -7.55 -22.81
N ILE A 157 -13.14 -7.23 -21.69
CA ILE A 157 -12.15 -8.12 -21.09
C ILE A 157 -12.86 -9.06 -20.12
N LYS A 158 -12.70 -10.37 -20.29
CA LYS A 158 -13.26 -11.33 -19.34
C LYS A 158 -12.57 -11.13 -18.00
N THR A 159 -13.34 -11.19 -16.91
CA THR A 159 -12.76 -11.07 -15.56
C THR A 159 -13.42 -12.02 -14.60
N VAL A 160 -12.61 -12.71 -13.81
CA VAL A 160 -13.02 -13.60 -12.73
C VAL A 160 -12.42 -13.13 -11.40
N ILE A 161 -13.12 -13.39 -10.30
CA ILE A 161 -12.62 -13.15 -8.94
C ILE A 161 -12.53 -14.52 -8.28
N ILE A 162 -11.32 -14.97 -7.96
CA ILE A 162 -11.07 -16.37 -7.59
C ILE A 162 -10.06 -16.49 -6.46
N ASP A 163 -10.13 -17.61 -5.75
CA ASP A 163 -9.11 -18.03 -4.79
C ASP A 163 -7.88 -18.61 -5.51
N PRO A 164 -6.64 -18.45 -4.99
CA PRO A 164 -5.44 -19.06 -5.58
C PRO A 164 -5.57 -20.56 -5.85
N GLY A 165 -6.30 -21.31 -5.02
CA GLY A 165 -6.52 -22.75 -5.18
C GLY A 165 -7.35 -23.13 -6.41
N GLN A 166 -7.98 -22.16 -7.08
CA GLN A 166 -8.73 -22.36 -8.33
C GLN A 166 -7.86 -22.12 -9.58
N VAL A 167 -6.58 -21.76 -9.40
CA VAL A 167 -5.64 -21.54 -10.50
C VAL A 167 -4.90 -22.84 -10.81
N GLU A 168 -5.06 -23.31 -12.03
CA GLU A 168 -4.34 -24.47 -12.54
C GLU A 168 -3.13 -24.03 -13.36
N MET A 169 -2.06 -24.82 -13.34
CA MET A 169 -0.86 -24.58 -14.15
C MET A 169 -0.71 -25.68 -15.19
N GLN A 170 -0.66 -25.30 -16.47
CA GLN A 170 -0.38 -26.21 -17.58
C GLN A 170 0.87 -25.73 -18.32
N GLY A 171 1.96 -26.48 -18.19
CA GLY A 171 3.28 -26.03 -18.61
C GLY A 171 3.69 -24.78 -17.83
N THR A 172 3.86 -23.66 -18.52
CA THR A 172 4.23 -22.37 -17.92
C THR A 172 3.06 -21.42 -17.73
N LYS A 173 1.89 -21.75 -18.29
CA LYS A 173 0.71 -20.87 -18.31
C LYS A 173 -0.25 -21.21 -17.18
N LEU A 174 -0.95 -20.18 -16.71
CA LEU A 174 -1.99 -20.30 -15.70
C LEU A 174 -3.37 -20.33 -16.36
N TYR A 175 -4.27 -21.10 -15.78
CA TYR A 175 -5.61 -21.30 -16.28
C TYR A 175 -6.62 -21.18 -15.13
N TYR A 176 -7.79 -20.67 -15.46
CA TYR A 176 -9.00 -20.85 -14.66
C TYR A 176 -9.98 -21.65 -15.53
N GLN A 177 -10.27 -22.89 -15.11
CA GLN A 177 -10.91 -23.88 -15.98
C GLN A 177 -10.10 -24.01 -17.28
N ASP A 178 -10.74 -23.99 -18.46
CA ASP A 178 -10.05 -24.11 -19.75
C ASP A 178 -9.53 -22.78 -20.33
N GLN A 179 -9.59 -21.68 -19.57
CA GLN A 179 -9.22 -20.35 -20.07
C GLN A 179 -7.88 -19.87 -19.49
N ALA A 180 -6.94 -19.54 -20.38
CA ALA A 180 -5.65 -19.00 -19.99
C ALA A 180 -5.79 -17.62 -19.34
N ILE A 181 -5.13 -17.42 -18.21
CA ILE A 181 -5.09 -16.15 -17.48
C ILE A 181 -3.94 -15.30 -18.06
N ASP A 182 -4.27 -14.14 -18.63
CA ASP A 182 -3.28 -13.24 -19.23
C ASP A 182 -2.68 -12.28 -18.18
N LEU A 183 -3.52 -11.79 -17.27
CA LEU A 183 -3.14 -10.86 -16.22
C LEU A 183 -3.81 -11.22 -14.89
N ILE A 184 -3.03 -11.16 -13.82
CA ILE A 184 -3.51 -11.29 -12.45
C ILE A 184 -3.49 -9.92 -11.78
N TYR A 185 -4.66 -9.49 -11.32
CA TYR A 185 -4.78 -8.40 -10.35
C TYR A 185 -4.69 -8.97 -8.94
N ASN A 186 -3.50 -8.91 -8.35
CA ASN A 186 -3.20 -9.53 -7.07
C ASN A 186 -3.75 -8.72 -5.89
N ARG A 187 -4.75 -9.26 -5.20
CA ARG A 187 -5.30 -8.72 -3.95
C ARG A 187 -4.86 -9.52 -2.72
N HIS A 188 -4.28 -10.70 -2.93
CA HIS A 188 -3.72 -11.54 -1.89
C HIS A 188 -2.61 -10.80 -1.10
N CYS A 189 -2.52 -11.08 0.19
CA CYS A 189 -1.54 -10.46 1.07
C CYS A 189 -0.17 -11.15 1.06
N ASP A 190 -0.02 -12.37 0.57
CA ASP A 190 1.29 -13.00 0.37
C ASP A 190 2.06 -12.32 -0.78
N PHE A 191 2.67 -11.18 -0.48
CA PHE A 191 3.30 -10.31 -1.46
C PHE A 191 4.53 -10.92 -2.14
N TYR A 192 5.15 -11.91 -1.50
CA TYR A 192 6.29 -12.63 -2.07
C TYR A 192 5.89 -13.97 -2.69
N LEU A 193 4.62 -14.39 -2.64
CA LEU A 193 4.14 -15.66 -3.23
C LEU A 193 4.86 -16.90 -2.64
N ASN A 194 5.05 -16.92 -1.32
CA ASN A 194 5.81 -17.97 -0.63
C ASN A 194 4.94 -19.13 -0.13
N THR A 195 3.64 -18.91 0.01
CA THR A 195 2.67 -19.92 0.47
C THR A 195 2.45 -20.99 -0.61
N THR A 196 2.10 -22.20 -0.17
CA THR A 196 1.87 -23.35 -1.06
C THR A 196 0.76 -23.08 -2.07
N GLU A 197 -0.32 -22.43 -1.64
CA GLU A 197 -1.45 -22.05 -2.51
C GLU A 197 -1.05 -21.07 -3.63
N MET A 198 0.01 -20.27 -3.43
CA MET A 198 0.52 -19.33 -4.43
C MET A 198 1.59 -19.94 -5.34
N GLN A 199 1.97 -21.22 -5.18
CA GLN A 199 3.11 -21.83 -5.87
C GLN A 199 2.98 -21.79 -7.40
N HIS A 200 1.78 -22.05 -7.95
CA HIS A 200 1.55 -21.93 -9.39
C HIS A 200 1.78 -20.51 -9.89
N ILE A 201 1.26 -19.51 -9.18
CA ILE A 201 1.45 -18.09 -9.51
C ILE A 201 2.92 -17.68 -9.35
N ALA A 202 3.62 -18.18 -8.32
CA ALA A 202 5.04 -17.95 -8.11
C ALA A 202 5.88 -18.49 -9.29
N ASN A 203 5.60 -19.71 -9.74
CA ASN A 203 6.29 -20.32 -10.89
C ASN A 203 6.08 -19.51 -12.18
N ALA A 204 4.82 -19.14 -12.47
CA ALA A 204 4.51 -18.33 -13.64
C ALA A 204 5.13 -16.93 -13.57
N TRP A 205 5.17 -16.33 -12.37
CA TRP A 205 5.87 -15.06 -12.13
C TRP A 205 7.37 -15.19 -12.38
N GLN A 206 8.04 -16.21 -11.84
CA GLN A 206 9.48 -16.43 -12.06
C GLN A 206 9.83 -16.62 -13.54
N GLN A 207 8.95 -17.31 -14.27
CA GLN A 207 9.09 -17.55 -15.70
C GLN A 207 8.61 -16.38 -16.57
N GLN A 208 8.06 -15.33 -15.95
CA GLN A 208 7.45 -14.19 -16.63
C GLN A 208 6.42 -14.61 -17.70
N SER A 209 5.60 -15.62 -17.38
CA SER A 209 4.57 -16.15 -18.28
C SER A 209 3.18 -15.57 -18.04
N VAL A 210 2.99 -14.81 -16.96
CA VAL A 210 1.76 -14.07 -16.63
C VAL A 210 2.09 -12.63 -16.20
N CYS A 211 1.24 -11.67 -16.58
CA CYS A 211 1.34 -10.30 -16.06
C CYS A 211 0.76 -10.27 -14.63
N LEU A 212 1.57 -10.04 -13.61
CA LEU A 212 1.13 -10.00 -12.21
C LEU A 212 1.22 -8.56 -11.69
N THR A 213 0.12 -7.93 -11.33
CA THR A 213 0.14 -6.57 -10.79
C THR A 213 -0.77 -6.43 -9.56
N PRO A 214 -0.31 -5.80 -8.47
CA PRO A 214 1.09 -5.47 -8.18
C PRO A 214 1.96 -6.72 -8.04
N ASN A 215 3.28 -6.56 -8.16
CA ASN A 215 4.23 -7.68 -8.17
C ASN A 215 5.21 -7.72 -6.97
N PRO A 216 5.81 -8.90 -6.70
CA PRO A 216 6.77 -9.08 -5.61
C PRO A 216 7.99 -8.17 -5.66
N ARG A 217 8.46 -7.79 -6.86
CA ARG A 217 9.63 -6.90 -6.98
C ARG A 217 9.33 -5.52 -6.43
N ILE A 218 8.24 -4.89 -6.88
CA ILE A 218 7.89 -3.55 -6.39
C ILE A 218 7.57 -3.59 -4.89
N TYR A 219 6.96 -4.67 -4.39
CA TYR A 219 6.81 -4.86 -2.96
C TYR A 219 8.18 -4.86 -2.24
N GLY A 220 9.12 -5.70 -2.68
CA GLY A 220 10.44 -5.80 -2.06
C GLY A 220 11.25 -4.51 -2.15
N LEU A 221 11.09 -3.72 -3.21
CA LEU A 221 11.80 -2.46 -3.39
C LEU A 221 11.19 -1.29 -2.60
N LEU A 222 9.86 -1.25 -2.41
CA LEU A 222 9.20 -0.07 -1.85
C LEU A 222 8.31 -0.31 -0.64
N ALA A 223 7.64 -1.47 -0.54
CA ALA A 223 6.60 -1.69 0.46
C ALA A 223 6.98 -2.66 1.58
N ASP A 224 8.07 -3.43 1.42
CA ASP A 224 8.64 -4.18 2.54
C ASP A 224 9.06 -3.19 3.63
N LYS A 225 8.51 -3.35 4.84
CA LYS A 225 8.70 -2.41 5.94
C LYS A 225 10.17 -2.26 6.34
N GLN A 226 11.00 -3.26 6.04
CA GLN A 226 12.45 -3.21 6.26
C GLN A 226 13.12 -2.10 5.45
N ARG A 227 12.53 -1.67 4.32
CA ARG A 227 13.03 -0.53 3.54
C ARG A 227 13.10 0.75 4.37
N MET A 228 12.21 0.93 5.35
CA MET A 228 12.27 2.10 6.22
C MET A 228 13.51 2.10 7.13
N VAL A 229 14.07 0.92 7.47
CA VAL A 229 15.37 0.83 8.16
C VAL A 229 16.47 1.30 7.22
N ASP A 230 16.51 0.74 6.01
CA ASP A 230 17.50 1.08 4.99
C ASP A 230 17.52 2.60 4.73
N TRP A 231 16.34 3.18 4.48
CA TRP A 231 16.15 4.60 4.20
C TRP A 231 16.42 5.53 5.39
N SER A 232 16.48 5.01 6.62
CA SER A 232 16.80 5.80 7.82
C SER A 232 18.30 6.04 7.97
N HIS A 233 19.16 5.32 7.25
CA HIS A 233 20.60 5.53 7.30
C HIS A 233 21.00 6.80 6.52
N PRO A 234 21.77 7.74 7.13
CA PRO A 234 22.11 9.02 6.51
C PRO A 234 22.77 8.92 5.13
N GLU A 235 23.62 7.92 4.92
CA GLU A 235 24.38 7.77 3.68
C GLU A 235 23.69 6.83 2.67
N PHE A 236 22.52 6.28 2.98
CA PHE A 236 21.88 5.25 2.15
C PHE A 236 21.61 5.71 0.72
N PHE A 237 21.15 6.95 0.56
CA PHE A 237 20.79 7.51 -0.74
C PHE A 237 22.00 8.00 -1.56
N ASN A 238 23.22 7.94 -1.01
CA ASN A 238 24.42 8.42 -1.71
C ASN A 238 24.70 7.58 -2.95
N GLY A 239 24.88 8.27 -4.08
CA GLY A 239 25.05 7.65 -5.39
C GLY A 239 23.77 7.05 -5.98
N LEU A 240 22.63 7.09 -5.27
CA LEU A 240 21.33 6.68 -5.77
C LEU A 240 20.47 7.88 -6.19
N LEU A 241 20.54 8.99 -5.45
CA LEU A 241 19.70 10.16 -5.64
C LEU A 241 20.52 11.45 -5.56
N ALA A 242 20.04 12.51 -6.21
CA ALA A 242 20.61 13.85 -6.05
C ALA A 242 20.45 14.33 -4.58
N PRO A 243 21.39 15.14 -4.04
CA PRO A 243 21.39 15.53 -2.62
C PRO A 243 20.07 16.16 -2.13
N ALA A 244 19.43 17.01 -2.95
CA ALA A 244 18.16 17.63 -2.60
C ALA A 244 16.99 16.62 -2.48
N ILE A 245 17.01 15.56 -3.30
CA ILE A 245 16.02 14.48 -3.25
C ILE A 245 16.27 13.59 -2.03
N ALA A 246 17.54 13.20 -1.81
CA ALA A 246 17.95 12.41 -0.64
C ALA A 246 17.57 13.11 0.67
N SER A 247 17.87 14.41 0.81
CA SER A 247 17.51 15.20 1.98
C SER A 247 15.99 15.26 2.21
N ARG A 248 15.21 15.42 1.15
CA ARG A 248 13.74 15.44 1.25
C ARG A 248 13.17 14.10 1.71
N LEU A 249 13.70 12.97 1.21
CA LEU A 249 13.30 11.64 1.67
C LEU A 249 13.68 11.42 3.14
N GLN A 250 14.91 11.77 3.53
CA GLN A 250 15.35 11.66 4.93
C GLN A 250 14.47 12.47 5.88
N GLN A 251 14.05 13.67 5.48
CA GLN A 251 13.14 14.50 6.27
C GLN A 251 11.73 13.90 6.37
N ALA A 252 11.26 13.20 5.34
CA ALA A 252 9.91 12.63 5.31
C ALA A 252 9.81 11.26 5.99
N ILE A 253 10.91 10.52 6.09
CA ILE A 253 10.93 9.14 6.60
C ILE A 253 11.23 9.17 8.12
N PRO A 254 10.31 8.66 8.96
CA PRO A 254 10.57 8.51 10.39
C PRO A 254 11.72 7.54 10.65
N HIS A 255 12.61 7.91 11.56
CA HIS A 255 13.75 7.07 11.90
C HIS A 255 13.30 5.68 12.36
N THR A 256 13.79 4.64 11.68
CA THR A 256 13.40 3.25 11.87
C THR A 256 14.62 2.37 12.00
N GLN A 257 14.61 1.44 12.95
CA GLN A 257 15.69 0.50 13.21
C GLN A 257 15.13 -0.89 13.51
N LEU A 258 15.97 -1.92 13.44
CA LEU A 258 15.61 -3.25 13.93
C LEU A 258 15.71 -3.28 15.46
N LEU A 259 14.81 -4.00 16.14
CA LEU A 259 14.82 -4.09 17.60
C LEU A 259 16.13 -4.70 18.11
N SER A 260 16.73 -5.64 17.39
CA SER A 260 18.03 -6.23 17.74
C SER A 260 19.20 -5.24 17.71
N SER A 261 19.08 -4.10 17.03
CA SER A 261 20.14 -3.07 17.00
C SER A 261 20.05 -2.06 18.16
N LEU A 262 19.09 -2.20 19.08
CA LEU A 262 18.85 -1.24 20.17
C LEU A 262 19.22 -1.82 21.53
N SER A 263 19.81 -1.00 22.41
CA SER A 263 20.06 -1.40 23.79
C SER A 263 18.77 -1.41 24.60
N LYS A 264 18.57 -2.45 25.42
CA LYS A 264 17.35 -2.61 26.23
C LYS A 264 17.10 -1.44 27.18
N ASP A 265 18.17 -0.86 27.73
CA ASP A 265 18.10 0.22 28.72
C ASP A 265 17.60 1.54 28.12
N THR A 266 18.06 1.87 26.90
CA THR A 266 17.60 3.08 26.18
C THR A 266 16.21 2.90 25.57
N LEU A 267 15.86 1.66 25.21
CA LEU A 267 14.58 1.34 24.60
C LEU A 267 13.42 1.57 25.56
N TRP A 268 13.52 1.13 26.83
CA TRP A 268 12.41 1.26 27.77
C TRP A 268 12.11 2.72 28.13
N SER A 269 13.15 3.54 28.35
CA SER A 269 12.98 4.97 28.68
C SER A 269 12.39 5.76 27.51
N GLY A 270 12.85 5.50 26.29
CA GLY A 270 12.38 6.18 25.06
C GLY A 270 11.15 5.57 24.38
N ARG A 271 10.58 4.47 24.89
CA ARG A 271 9.53 3.71 24.18
C ARG A 271 8.29 4.51 23.80
N LYS A 272 7.93 5.54 24.58
CA LYS A 272 6.69 6.31 24.36
C LYS A 272 6.67 7.02 23.01
N ASP A 273 7.86 7.36 22.51
CA ASP A 273 8.08 8.01 21.24
C ASP A 273 8.37 7.01 20.11
N LYS A 274 8.04 5.73 20.32
CA LYS A 274 8.28 4.63 19.36
C LYS A 274 7.02 3.86 19.03
N VAL A 275 6.99 3.30 17.82
CA VAL A 275 6.03 2.30 17.35
C VAL A 275 6.80 1.03 17.00
N PHE A 276 6.29 -0.11 17.46
CA PHE A 276 6.88 -1.42 17.25
C PHE A 276 6.04 -2.17 16.22
N LYS A 277 6.65 -2.63 15.12
CA LYS A 277 5.95 -3.27 14.00
C LYS A 277 6.67 -4.57 13.62
N PRO A 278 5.97 -5.70 13.40
CA PRO A 278 6.58 -6.88 12.81
C PRO A 278 7.02 -6.58 11.37
N THR A 279 8.14 -7.16 10.93
CA THR A 279 8.63 -7.04 9.54
C THR A 279 7.61 -7.57 8.53
N THR A 280 6.97 -8.70 8.85
CA THR A 280 5.93 -9.35 8.05
C THR A 280 4.60 -9.32 8.79
N SER A 281 3.79 -8.28 8.53
CA SER A 281 2.42 -8.22 9.07
C SER A 281 1.48 -7.44 8.16
N TYR A 282 0.25 -7.93 8.09
CA TYR A 282 -0.85 -7.35 7.34
C TYR A 282 -1.84 -6.64 8.28
N ALA A 283 -2.55 -5.64 7.76
CA ALA A 283 -3.64 -4.94 8.46
C ALA A 283 -3.31 -4.43 9.89
N SER A 284 -2.08 -3.93 10.08
CA SER A 284 -1.58 -3.44 11.37
C SER A 284 -1.58 -4.48 12.52
N GLN A 285 -1.67 -5.77 12.21
CA GLN A 285 -1.56 -6.82 13.22
C GLN A 285 -0.17 -6.79 13.89
N GLY A 286 -0.15 -6.86 15.21
CA GLY A 286 1.09 -6.83 15.98
C GLY A 286 1.78 -5.46 16.04
N VAL A 287 1.14 -4.38 15.60
CA VAL A 287 1.68 -3.02 15.77
C VAL A 287 1.34 -2.48 17.16
N TYR A 288 2.36 -2.02 17.88
CA TYR A 288 2.20 -1.46 19.22
C TYR A 288 2.74 -0.03 19.29
N VAL A 289 1.93 0.89 19.81
CA VAL A 289 2.43 2.22 20.22
C VAL A 289 3.11 2.06 21.58
N GLY A 290 4.38 2.45 21.69
CA GLY A 290 5.19 2.11 22.85
C GLY A 290 4.74 2.72 24.17
N ASP A 291 3.97 3.82 24.14
CA ASP A 291 3.31 4.36 25.34
C ASP A 291 2.32 3.36 25.98
N LYS A 292 1.77 2.45 25.18
CA LYS A 292 0.85 1.40 25.63
C LYS A 292 1.54 0.05 25.85
N LEU A 293 2.87 -0.03 25.72
CA LEU A 293 3.62 -1.26 25.96
C LEU A 293 3.97 -1.45 27.44
N THR A 294 3.72 -2.67 27.93
CA THR A 294 4.23 -3.15 29.22
C THR A 294 5.64 -3.72 29.05
N LYS A 295 6.41 -3.81 30.15
CA LYS A 295 7.75 -4.44 30.13
C LYS A 295 7.68 -5.87 29.60
N ASN A 296 6.73 -6.66 30.12
CA ASN A 296 6.55 -8.06 29.70
C ASN A 296 6.25 -8.17 28.20
N LYS A 297 5.38 -7.29 27.67
CA LYS A 297 5.07 -7.31 26.25
C LYS A 297 6.28 -6.94 25.41
N LEU A 298 7.03 -5.91 25.80
CA LEU A 298 8.26 -5.51 25.12
C LEU A 298 9.28 -6.67 25.10
N SER A 299 9.47 -7.36 26.23
CA SER A 299 10.37 -8.51 26.34
C SER A 299 9.94 -9.72 25.49
N SER A 300 8.64 -9.84 25.17
CA SER A 300 8.12 -10.89 24.29
C SER A 300 8.26 -10.60 22.80
N LEU A 301 8.63 -9.37 22.41
CA LEU A 301 8.82 -9.04 21.01
C LEU A 301 10.09 -9.71 20.48
N MET A 302 10.01 -10.26 19.27
CA MET A 302 11.13 -10.94 18.62
C MET A 302 12.13 -9.90 18.09
N PRO A 303 13.37 -9.82 18.62
CA PRO A 303 14.30 -8.75 18.26
C PRO A 303 14.64 -8.70 16.77
N GLU A 304 14.81 -9.86 16.14
CA GLU A 304 15.23 -9.95 14.73
C GLU A 304 14.12 -9.68 13.70
N THR A 305 12.86 -9.63 14.15
CA THR A 305 11.70 -9.45 13.25
C THR A 305 10.76 -8.33 13.71
N THR A 306 11.22 -7.49 14.64
CA THR A 306 10.48 -6.32 15.10
C THR A 306 11.21 -5.04 14.73
N LEU A 307 10.56 -4.20 13.93
CA LEU A 307 11.01 -2.84 13.62
C LEU A 307 10.59 -1.89 14.72
N VAL A 308 11.47 -0.97 15.08
CA VAL A 308 11.25 0.14 16.02
C VAL A 308 11.34 1.44 15.26
N GLN A 309 10.20 2.10 15.09
CA GLN A 309 10.07 3.33 14.33
C GLN A 309 9.75 4.52 15.25
N GLN A 310 10.25 5.70 14.93
CA GLN A 310 9.83 6.95 15.56
C GLN A 310 8.30 7.12 15.43
N HIS A 311 7.64 7.34 16.56
CA HIS A 311 6.20 7.55 16.58
C HIS A 311 5.85 8.96 16.09
N ILE A 312 5.31 9.05 14.89
CA ILE A 312 4.68 10.27 14.40
C ILE A 312 3.24 10.29 14.87
N LYS A 313 2.90 11.22 15.77
CA LYS A 313 1.53 11.37 16.26
C LYS A 313 0.60 11.72 15.09
N PRO A 314 -0.51 10.99 14.89
CA PRO A 314 -1.47 11.32 13.84
C PRO A 314 -2.14 12.65 14.16
N THR A 315 -2.54 13.36 13.11
CA THR A 315 -3.40 14.55 13.23
C THR A 315 -4.71 14.16 13.93
N ILE A 316 -5.24 15.06 14.75
CA ILE A 316 -6.54 14.88 15.37
C ILE A 316 -7.57 15.69 14.59
N THR A 317 -8.60 15.01 14.08
CA THR A 317 -9.78 15.65 13.51
C THR A 317 -10.89 15.66 14.54
N PHE A 318 -11.35 16.87 14.90
CA PHE A 318 -12.58 17.08 15.66
C PHE A 318 -13.74 17.24 14.68
N THR A 319 -14.79 16.45 14.86
CA THR A 319 -16.00 16.58 14.04
C THR A 319 -16.89 17.70 14.59
N PRO A 320 -17.82 18.24 13.77
CA PRO A 320 -18.83 19.19 14.24
C PRO A 320 -19.66 18.65 15.41
N ASP A 321 -19.84 17.33 15.48
CA ASP A 321 -20.60 16.64 16.51
C ASP A 321 -19.78 16.38 17.80
N GLY A 322 -18.56 16.93 17.89
CA GLY A 322 -17.67 16.82 19.05
C GLY A 322 -16.87 15.50 19.14
N GLU A 323 -16.99 14.62 18.15
CA GLU A 323 -16.21 13.38 18.11
C GLU A 323 -14.75 13.64 17.76
N LYS A 324 -13.86 12.84 18.34
CA LYS A 324 -12.41 12.93 18.12
C LYS A 324 -11.93 11.71 17.33
N PHE A 325 -11.30 11.96 16.19
CA PHE A 325 -10.66 10.93 15.38
C PHE A 325 -9.17 11.21 15.21
N LYS A 326 -8.39 10.13 15.13
CA LYS A 326 -7.05 10.18 14.55
C LYS A 326 -7.18 10.13 13.04
N THR A 327 -6.26 10.81 12.37
CA THR A 327 -6.30 11.01 10.93
C THR A 327 -4.99 10.61 10.31
N ASP A 328 -5.07 9.75 9.31
CA ASP A 328 -4.00 9.51 8.35
C ASP A 328 -4.43 9.96 6.95
N PHE A 329 -3.46 10.11 6.06
CA PHE A 329 -3.70 10.46 4.66
C PHE A 329 -3.10 9.40 3.74
N ARG A 330 -3.85 9.00 2.72
CA ARG A 330 -3.41 8.01 1.71
C ARG A 330 -3.43 8.62 0.32
N LEU A 331 -2.34 8.41 -0.41
CA LEU A 331 -2.29 8.61 -1.86
C LEU A 331 -2.39 7.26 -2.55
N PHE A 332 -3.32 7.14 -3.50
CA PHE A 332 -3.39 6.00 -4.43
C PHE A 332 -2.60 6.35 -5.68
N VAL A 333 -1.68 5.48 -6.08
CA VAL A 333 -0.61 5.83 -7.03
C VAL A 333 -0.41 4.73 -8.05
N TYR A 334 -0.13 5.12 -9.28
CA TYR A 334 0.52 4.29 -10.29
C TYR A 334 1.78 4.99 -10.79
N ARG A 335 2.95 4.42 -10.49
CA ARG A 335 4.26 5.02 -10.79
C ARG A 335 4.37 6.45 -10.19
N LYS A 336 4.39 7.50 -11.03
CA LYS A 336 4.39 8.92 -10.60
C LYS A 336 3.00 9.58 -10.67
N THR A 337 1.98 8.85 -11.10
CA THR A 337 0.63 9.37 -11.28
C THR A 337 -0.18 9.17 -10.01
N ILE A 338 -0.67 10.28 -9.44
CA ILE A 338 -1.62 10.25 -8.32
C ILE A 338 -3.02 9.98 -8.89
N LEU A 339 -3.60 8.85 -8.51
CA LEU A 339 -4.93 8.41 -8.94
C LEU A 339 -6.03 9.01 -8.08
N ALA A 340 -5.82 9.02 -6.76
CA ALA A 340 -6.75 9.59 -5.79
C ALA A 340 -6.04 9.92 -4.47
N ILE A 341 -6.72 10.74 -3.67
CA ILE A 341 -6.29 11.12 -2.32
C ILE A 341 -7.45 10.90 -1.34
N SER A 342 -7.15 10.44 -0.14
CA SER A 342 -8.15 10.27 0.92
C SER A 342 -7.53 10.47 2.29
N ALA A 343 -8.35 10.87 3.26
CA ALA A 343 -8.03 10.68 4.67
C ALA A 343 -8.64 9.36 5.16
N ARG A 344 -8.12 8.77 6.25
CA ARG A 344 -8.84 7.77 7.04
C ARG A 344 -8.96 8.25 8.48
N LEU A 345 -10.19 8.23 8.98
CA LEU A 345 -10.54 8.58 10.35
C LEU A 345 -10.69 7.32 11.19
N TYR A 346 -10.02 7.25 12.33
CA TYR A 346 -10.09 6.08 13.20
C TYR A 346 -9.95 6.44 14.67
N GLN A 347 -10.39 5.54 15.54
CA GLN A 347 -10.11 5.55 16.96
C GLN A 347 -9.33 4.29 17.33
N GLY A 348 -8.61 4.33 18.45
CA GLY A 348 -7.75 3.22 18.91
C GLY A 348 -6.26 3.44 18.63
N GLN A 349 -5.48 2.35 18.62
CA GLN A 349 -4.02 2.44 18.47
C GLN A 349 -3.59 2.65 17.02
N VAL A 350 -4.22 1.91 16.10
CA VAL A 350 -3.87 1.82 14.69
C VAL A 350 -5.09 2.07 13.81
N THR A 351 -4.85 2.47 12.55
CA THR A 351 -5.90 2.68 11.55
C THR A 351 -6.74 1.42 11.38
N ASN A 352 -8.05 1.59 11.39
CA ASN A 352 -9.01 0.51 11.19
C ASN A 352 -10.28 1.04 10.52
N LEU A 353 -11.03 0.15 9.87
CA LEU A 353 -12.28 0.47 9.19
C LEU A 353 -13.53 0.07 9.99
N ARG A 354 -13.36 -0.24 11.28
CA ARG A 354 -14.42 -0.69 12.19
C ARG A 354 -14.93 0.41 13.13
N THR A 355 -14.21 1.53 13.19
CA THR A 355 -14.58 2.69 14.02
C THR A 355 -15.91 3.25 13.53
N ALA A 356 -16.90 3.38 14.41
CA ALA A 356 -18.17 4.04 14.09
C ALA A 356 -17.93 5.48 13.61
N ASN A 357 -18.62 5.91 12.55
CA ASN A 357 -18.41 7.20 11.86
C ASN A 357 -16.98 7.44 11.30
N GLY A 358 -16.06 6.49 11.48
CA GLY A 358 -14.72 6.49 10.92
C GLY A 358 -14.65 5.77 9.57
N GLY A 359 -13.43 5.61 9.04
CA GLY A 359 -13.16 5.05 7.73
C GLY A 359 -12.61 6.07 6.75
N PHE A 360 -12.68 5.76 5.45
CA PHE A 360 -12.25 6.67 4.39
C PHE A 360 -13.08 7.95 4.42
N SER A 361 -12.43 9.10 4.20
CA SER A 361 -13.03 10.42 4.37
C SER A 361 -12.61 11.36 3.23
N LYS A 362 -13.53 12.25 2.87
CA LYS A 362 -13.27 13.33 1.90
C LYS A 362 -12.15 14.23 2.39
N ILE A 363 -11.38 14.75 1.45
CA ILE A 363 -10.39 15.80 1.72
C ILE A 363 -10.94 17.13 1.21
N LYS A 364 -10.83 18.17 2.04
CA LYS A 364 -10.93 19.57 1.62
C LYS A 364 -9.54 20.19 1.64
N LEU A 365 -9.10 20.70 0.50
CA LEU A 365 -7.79 21.35 0.42
C LEU A 365 -7.87 22.77 1.00
N THR A 366 -6.87 23.14 1.80
CA THR A 366 -6.78 24.44 2.46
C THR A 366 -5.47 25.16 2.12
N SER A 367 -5.53 26.48 1.96
CA SER A 367 -4.38 27.36 1.77
C SER A 367 -3.65 27.68 3.08
N THR A 368 -4.35 27.58 4.22
CA THR A 368 -3.84 27.89 5.56
C THR A 368 -3.48 26.65 6.36
N GLN A 369 -2.47 26.79 7.22
CA GLN A 369 -2.12 25.85 8.30
C GLN A 369 -3.27 25.91 9.31
N ALA A 370 -3.99 24.79 9.47
CA ALA A 370 -5.08 24.68 10.44
C ALA A 370 -4.52 24.35 11.83
#